data_AF-A0A1G7KFM1-F1
#
_entry.id   AF-A0A1G7KFM1-F1
#
_cell.length_a   1.000
_cell.length_b   1.000
_cell.length_c   1.000
_cell.angle_alpha   90.00
_cell.angle_beta   90.00
_cell.angle_gamma   90.00
#
_symmetry.space_group_name_H-M   'P 1'
#
loop_
_entity.id
_entity.type
_entity.pdbx_description
1 polymer ?
#
loop_
_entity_poly.entity_id
_entity_poly.type
_entity_poly.pdbx_seq_one_letter_code
_entity_poly.pdbx_strand_id
1 'polypeptide(L)'
;MKNENPVLEAKRYVENARTILREMAGKQDYRYNDPKYVKLAGHAAYTGVLVALDSFFKGKKKGRKDVSWYQEQLASTDKKVLDNFVSAYQLLHLSMSYDGNADFSTAKSGLWHADEIIHWVEQRTATC
;
A
#
# COMPACT_ATOMS: atom_id res chain seq x y z
N MET A 1 0.14 8.23 -19.13
CA MET A 1 1.13 9.16 -18.58
C MET A 1 2.31 8.35 -18.09
N LYS A 2 3.52 8.57 -18.63
CA LYS A 2 4.76 8.02 -18.03
C LYS A 2 4.98 8.82 -16.76
N ASN A 3 4.83 8.21 -15.59
CA ASN A 3 5.12 8.91 -14.34
C ASN A 3 6.63 9.19 -14.29
N GLU A 4 7.00 10.46 -14.21
CA GLU A 4 8.39 10.92 -14.17
C GLU A 4 9.14 10.47 -12.91
N ASN A 5 8.42 9.95 -11.91
CA ASN A 5 8.99 9.20 -10.79
C ASN A 5 7.95 8.25 -10.16
N PRO A 6 8.03 6.92 -10.40
CA PRO A 6 7.07 5.96 -9.84
C PRO A 6 7.02 5.92 -8.31
N VAL A 7 8.15 6.18 -7.63
CA VAL A 7 8.22 6.23 -6.16
C VAL A 7 7.45 7.45 -5.64
N LEU A 8 7.62 8.61 -6.28
CA LEU A 8 6.87 9.81 -5.91
C LEU A 8 5.36 9.60 -6.10
N GLU A 9 4.97 8.94 -7.18
CA GLU A 9 3.57 8.58 -7.40
C GLU A 9 3.05 7.62 -6.32
N ALA A 10 3.82 6.59 -5.96
CA ALA A 10 3.44 5.67 -4.89
C ALA A 10 3.22 6.41 -3.56
N LYS A 11 4.11 7.35 -3.20
CA LYS A 11 3.94 8.22 -2.02
C LYS A 11 2.65 9.05 -2.12
N ARG A 12 2.35 9.61 -3.29
CA ARG A 12 1.11 10.37 -3.52
C ARG A 12 -0.15 9.54 -3.25
N TYR A 13 -0.18 8.27 -3.64
CA TYR A 13 -1.30 7.37 -3.32
C TYR A 13 -1.49 7.16 -1.81
N VAL A 14 -0.39 6.97 -1.07
CA VAL A 14 -0.44 6.81 0.39
C VAL A 14 -0.88 8.12 1.07
N GLU A 15 -0.39 9.28 0.62
CA GLU A 15 -0.82 10.58 1.14
C GLU A 15 -2.29 10.89 0.83
N ASN A 16 -2.78 10.48 -0.34
CA ASN A 16 -4.21 10.54 -0.65
C ASN A 16 -5.03 9.69 0.33
N ALA A 17 -4.56 8.49 0.67
CA ALA A 17 -5.22 7.65 1.66
C ALA A 17 -5.27 8.32 3.04
N ARG A 18 -4.18 8.95 3.49
CA ARG A 18 -4.17 9.73 4.75
C ARG A 18 -5.17 10.88 4.72
N THR A 19 -5.22 11.59 3.60
CA THR A 19 -6.16 12.70 3.39
C THR A 19 -7.61 12.22 3.48
N ILE A 20 -7.96 11.12 2.80
CA ILE A 20 -9.29 10.51 2.85
C ILE A 20 -9.68 10.14 4.29
N LEU A 21 -8.78 9.49 5.04
CA LEU A 21 -9.03 9.12 6.43
C LEU A 21 -9.20 10.34 7.36
N ARG A 22 -8.44 11.41 7.11
CA ARG A 22 -8.47 12.63 7.92
C ARG A 22 -9.71 13.47 7.67
N GLU A 23 -10.07 13.66 6.40
CA GLU A 23 -11.04 14.66 5.98
C GLU A 23 -12.43 14.07 5.73
N MET A 24 -12.50 12.80 5.31
CA MET A 24 -13.74 12.21 4.82
C MET A 24 -14.27 11.10 5.72
N ALA A 25 -13.39 10.26 6.27
CA ALA A 25 -13.83 9.11 7.06
C ALA A 25 -14.41 9.48 8.45
N GLY A 26 -14.12 10.69 8.93
CA GLY A 26 -14.49 11.15 10.27
C GLY A 26 -13.77 10.37 11.37
N LYS A 27 -13.51 11.00 12.52
CA LYS A 27 -12.86 10.34 13.65
C LYS A 27 -13.73 10.41 14.90
N GLN A 28 -14.01 9.27 15.51
CA GLN A 28 -14.63 9.18 16.82
C GLN A 28 -13.90 8.13 17.66
N ASP A 29 -13.37 8.55 18.80
CA ASP A 29 -12.59 7.72 19.71
C ASP A 29 -11.42 7.02 19.00
N TYR A 30 -11.51 5.70 18.80
CA TYR A 30 -10.50 4.85 18.18
C TYR A 30 -10.94 4.31 16.80
N ARG A 31 -12.04 4.83 16.23
CA ARG A 31 -12.64 4.34 14.99
C ARG A 31 -12.99 5.46 14.01
N TYR A 32 -13.00 5.11 12.72
CA TYR A 32 -13.55 5.93 11.65
C TYR A 32 -15.08 5.75 11.60
N ASN A 33 -15.79 6.81 11.24
CA ASN A 33 -17.26 6.79 11.25
C ASN A 33 -17.85 6.33 9.93
N ASP A 34 -17.15 6.54 8.82
CA ASP A 34 -17.62 6.19 7.49
C ASP A 34 -16.75 5.08 6.85
N PRO A 35 -17.24 3.82 6.84
CA PRO A 35 -16.58 2.70 6.21
C PRO A 35 -16.32 2.88 4.71
N LYS A 36 -17.12 3.68 4.00
CA LYS A 36 -16.90 3.96 2.56
C LYS A 36 -15.55 4.62 2.35
N TYR A 37 -15.22 5.62 3.16
CA TYR A 37 -13.95 6.34 3.05
C TYR A 37 -12.78 5.52 3.61
N VAL A 38 -13.03 4.64 4.59
CA VAL A 38 -12.04 3.63 5.00
C VAL A 38 -11.68 2.71 3.84
N LYS A 39 -12.67 2.19 3.10
CA LYS A 39 -12.45 1.33 1.93
C LYS A 39 -11.65 2.05 0.84
N LEU A 40 -12.02 3.30 0.54
CA LEU A 40 -11.30 4.12 -0.44
C LEU A 40 -9.84 4.39 -0.03
N ALA A 41 -9.60 4.68 1.25
CA ALA A 41 -8.25 4.89 1.77
C ALA A 41 -7.41 3.61 1.71
N GLY A 42 -7.96 2.47 2.15
CA GLY A 42 -7.28 1.17 2.06
C GLY A 42 -6.91 0.83 0.62
N HIS A 43 -7.83 1.04 -0.32
CA HIS A 43 -7.58 0.82 -1.75
C HIS A 43 -6.47 1.72 -2.29
N ALA A 44 -6.53 3.02 -1.99
CA ALA A 44 -5.53 3.99 -2.42
C ALA A 44 -4.14 3.65 -1.88
N ALA A 45 -4.02 3.37 -0.58
CA ALA A 45 -2.74 3.03 0.05
C ALA A 45 -2.14 1.74 -0.54
N TYR A 46 -2.94 0.68 -0.68
CA TYR A 46 -2.47 -0.57 -1.27
C TYR A 46 -2.09 -0.41 -2.75
N THR A 47 -2.80 0.43 -3.50
CA THR A 47 -2.43 0.79 -4.88
C THR A 47 -1.05 1.47 -4.92
N GLY A 48 -0.76 2.37 -3.98
CA GLY A 48 0.57 2.97 -3.83
C GLY A 48 1.69 1.93 -3.66
N VAL A 49 1.45 0.91 -2.81
CA VAL A 49 2.37 -0.22 -2.65
C VAL A 49 2.61 -0.94 -3.97
N LEU A 50 1.54 -1.25 -4.72
CA LEU A 50 1.67 -1.94 -6.01
C LEU A 50 2.41 -1.09 -7.05
N VAL A 51 2.18 0.22 -7.09
CA VAL A 51 2.89 1.14 -8.00
C VAL A 51 4.39 1.13 -7.71
N ALA A 52 4.79 1.17 -6.43
CA ALA A 52 6.21 1.08 -6.06
C ALA A 52 6.82 -0.26 -6.47
N LEU A 53 6.18 -1.38 -6.13
CA LEU A 53 6.69 -2.71 -6.46
C LEU A 53 6.71 -2.98 -7.98
N ASP A 54 5.75 -2.44 -8.72
CA ASP A 54 5.72 -2.52 -10.19
C ASP A 54 6.86 -1.75 -10.85
N SER A 55 7.33 -0.66 -10.21
CA SER A 55 8.48 0.08 -10.70
C SER A 55 9.80 -0.65 -10.46
N PHE A 56 9.87 -1.47 -9.40
CA PHE A 56 11.07 -2.21 -9.03
C PHE A 56 11.17 -3.55 -9.77
N PHE A 57 10.09 -4.33 -9.80
CA PHE A 57 10.08 -5.64 -10.45
C PHE A 57 9.75 -5.52 -11.94
N LYS A 58 10.60 -6.12 -12.77
CA LYS A 58 10.30 -6.31 -14.20
C LYS A 58 8.97 -7.09 -14.33
N GLY A 59 8.04 -6.57 -15.12
CA GLY A 59 6.67 -7.08 -15.20
C GLY A 59 6.56 -8.58 -15.51
N LYS A 60 5.39 -9.16 -15.19
CA LYS A 60 5.07 -10.56 -15.47
C LYS A 60 5.03 -10.79 -16.99
N LYS A 61 5.69 -11.86 -17.47
CA LYS A 61 5.77 -12.18 -18.92
C LYS A 61 4.40 -12.42 -19.57
N LYS A 62 3.40 -12.86 -18.80
CA LYS A 62 2.03 -13.12 -19.28
C LYS A 62 1.01 -13.01 -18.14
N GLY A 63 -0.15 -12.43 -18.45
CA GLY A 63 -1.30 -12.34 -17.52
C GLY A 63 -1.19 -11.19 -16.51
N ARG A 64 -2.28 -10.99 -15.74
CA ARG A 64 -2.33 -9.99 -14.67
C ARG A 64 -1.49 -10.45 -13.46
N LYS A 65 -0.90 -9.50 -12.76
CA LYS A 65 -0.23 -9.73 -11.47
C LYS A 65 -1.28 -9.92 -10.38
N ASP A 66 -1.08 -10.92 -9.54
CA ASP A 66 -1.87 -11.22 -8.36
C ASP A 66 -0.98 -11.11 -7.12
N VAL A 67 -1.57 -11.23 -5.94
CA VAL A 67 -0.84 -11.13 -4.67
C VAL A 67 0.29 -12.16 -4.57
N SER A 68 0.05 -13.39 -5.04
CA SER A 68 1.02 -14.49 -5.01
C SER A 68 2.27 -14.14 -5.83
N TRP A 69 2.09 -13.52 -7.00
CA TRP A 69 3.22 -13.07 -7.82
C TRP A 69 4.14 -12.10 -7.06
N TYR A 70 3.58 -11.10 -6.37
CA TYR A 70 4.40 -10.16 -5.58
C TYR A 70 5.07 -10.86 -4.40
N GLN A 71 4.37 -11.77 -3.72
CA GLN A 71 4.94 -12.56 -2.63
C GLN A 71 6.13 -13.40 -3.10
N GLU A 72 6.02 -14.07 -4.25
CA GLU A 72 7.11 -14.86 -4.84
C GLU A 72 8.33 -13.99 -5.18
N GLN A 73 8.13 -12.83 -5.82
CA GLN A 73 9.22 -11.91 -6.15
C GLN A 73 9.92 -11.37 -4.90
N LEU A 74 9.16 -11.00 -3.87
CA LEU A 74 9.69 -10.50 -2.61
C LEU A 74 10.39 -11.59 -1.80
N ALA A 75 9.87 -12.82 -1.80
CA ALA A 75 10.50 -13.97 -1.15
C ALA A 75 11.91 -14.24 -1.67
N SER A 76 12.12 -14.08 -2.99
CA SER A 76 13.45 -14.21 -3.59
C SER A 76 14.37 -13.00 -3.40
N THR A 77 13.85 -11.87 -2.92
CA THR A 77 14.58 -10.60 -2.88
C THR A 77 14.93 -10.15 -1.46
N ASP A 78 13.92 -10.03 -0.58
CA ASP A 78 14.10 -9.53 0.79
C ASP A 78 12.91 -9.99 1.66
N LYS A 79 13.19 -10.90 2.60
CA LYS A 79 12.17 -11.48 3.49
C LYS A 79 11.50 -10.44 4.38
N LYS A 80 12.22 -9.39 4.82
CA LYS A 80 11.64 -8.34 5.66
C LYS A 80 10.57 -7.56 4.90
N VAL A 81 10.80 -7.32 3.61
CA VAL A 81 9.81 -6.64 2.76
C VAL A 81 8.66 -7.54 2.39
N LEU A 82 8.90 -8.84 2.22
CA LEU A 82 7.81 -9.81 2.09
C LEU A 82 6.87 -9.72 3.30
N ASP A 83 7.40 -9.71 4.53
CA ASP A 83 6.59 -9.64 5.75
C ASP A 83 5.79 -8.33 5.82
N ASN A 84 6.41 -7.21 5.44
CA ASN A 84 5.72 -5.92 5.30
C ASN A 84 4.61 -5.97 4.23
N PHE A 85 4.87 -6.60 3.08
CA PHE A 85 3.89 -6.71 2.00
C PHE A 85 2.70 -7.58 2.37
N VAL A 86 2.94 -8.72 3.02
CA VAL A 86 1.87 -9.58 3.55
C VAL A 86 1.02 -8.80 4.56
N SER A 87 1.66 -8.05 5.45
CA SER A 87 0.95 -7.22 6.43
C SER A 87 0.16 -6.09 5.78
N ALA A 88 0.73 -5.39 4.79
CA ALA A 88 0.04 -4.37 4.01
C ALA A 88 -1.16 -4.95 3.23
N TYR A 89 -1.02 -6.14 2.64
CA TYR A 89 -2.12 -6.84 1.98
C TYR A 89 -3.25 -7.17 2.95
N GLN A 90 -2.94 -7.74 4.12
CA GLN A 90 -3.95 -8.08 5.12
C GLN A 90 -4.66 -6.84 5.67
N LEU A 91 -3.92 -5.80 6.03
CA LEU A 91 -4.48 -4.61 6.69
C LEU A 91 -5.14 -3.65 5.69
N LEU A 92 -4.46 -3.30 4.60
CA LEU A 92 -4.96 -2.30 3.65
C LEU A 92 -5.92 -2.88 2.62
N HIS A 93 -5.61 -4.05 2.05
CA HIS A 93 -6.43 -4.61 0.97
C HIS A 93 -7.62 -5.40 1.51
N LEU A 94 -7.39 -6.35 2.42
CA LEU A 94 -8.48 -7.16 2.96
C LEU A 94 -9.26 -6.38 4.04
N SER A 95 -8.62 -6.02 5.14
CA SER A 95 -9.33 -5.43 6.28
C SER A 95 -9.92 -4.05 5.97
N MET A 96 -9.15 -3.13 5.39
CA MET A 96 -9.68 -1.80 5.07
C MET A 96 -10.45 -1.77 3.75
N SER A 97 -9.80 -2.08 2.63
CA SER A 97 -10.40 -1.89 1.30
C SER A 97 -11.60 -2.80 1.04
N TYR A 98 -11.57 -4.05 1.52
CA TYR A 98 -12.64 -5.01 1.28
C TYR A 98 -13.70 -4.95 2.40
N ASP A 99 -13.30 -5.13 3.66
CA ASP A 99 -14.24 -5.20 4.79
C ASP A 99 -14.70 -3.82 5.27
N GLY A 100 -13.85 -2.80 5.16
CA GLY A 100 -14.13 -1.46 5.70
C GLY A 100 -13.86 -1.36 7.19
N ASN A 101 -12.87 -2.10 7.72
CA ASN A 101 -12.49 -2.06 9.12
C ASN A 101 -12.04 -0.66 9.54
N ALA A 102 -12.88 -0.02 10.35
CA ALA A 102 -12.73 1.35 10.76
C ALA A 102 -11.75 1.57 11.92
N ASP A 103 -11.04 0.55 12.40
CA ASP A 103 -10.12 0.70 13.52
C ASP A 103 -8.88 1.55 13.16
N PHE A 104 -8.55 2.54 13.99
CA PHE A 104 -7.41 3.45 13.75
C PHE A 104 -6.07 2.73 13.79
N SER A 105 -5.92 1.72 14.63
CA SER A 105 -4.66 0.98 14.75
C SER A 105 -4.42 0.15 13.48
N THR A 106 -5.48 -0.41 12.90
CA THR A 106 -5.45 -1.12 11.61
C THR A 106 -4.93 -0.20 10.50
N ALA A 107 -5.51 1.00 10.37
CA ALA A 107 -5.11 1.96 9.35
C ALA A 107 -3.67 2.47 9.57
N LYS A 108 -3.31 2.80 10.82
CA LYS A 108 -1.98 3.28 11.17
C LYS A 108 -0.90 2.24 10.84
N SER A 109 -1.09 1.00 11.27
CA SER A 109 -0.14 -0.09 11.02
C SER A 109 -0.06 -0.41 9.52
N GLY A 110 -1.19 -0.46 8.81
CA GLY A 110 -1.20 -0.70 7.37
C GLY A 110 -0.44 0.37 6.59
N LEU A 111 -0.67 1.65 6.90
CA LEU A 111 0.04 2.77 6.26
C LEU A 111 1.54 2.75 6.57
N TRP A 112 1.93 2.38 7.79
CA TRP A 112 3.34 2.23 8.16
C TRP A 112 4.04 1.15 7.30
N HIS A 113 3.42 -0.02 7.12
CA HIS A 113 3.97 -1.04 6.23
C HIS A 113 4.08 -0.57 4.78
N ALA A 114 3.10 0.22 4.30
CA ALA A 114 3.17 0.80 2.96
C ALA A 114 4.36 1.76 2.81
N ASP A 115 4.60 2.63 3.81
CA ASP A 115 5.75 3.53 3.83
C ASP A 115 7.07 2.76 3.80
N GLU A 116 7.21 1.71 4.62
CA GLU A 116 8.43 0.88 4.68
C GLU A 116 8.73 0.22 3.33
N ILE A 117 7.71 -0.29 2.63
CA ILE A 117 7.88 -0.89 1.29
C ILE A 117 8.30 0.16 0.28
N ILE A 118 7.64 1.31 0.25
CA ILE A 118 7.94 2.39 -0.70
C ILE A 118 9.35 2.93 -0.45
N HIS A 119 9.73 3.13 0.81
CA HIS A 119 11.06 3.57 1.19
C HIS A 119 12.14 2.55 0.78
N TRP A 120 11.86 1.25 0.96
CA TRP A 120 12.76 0.20 0.52
C TRP A 120 12.99 0.19 -0.99
N VAL A 121 11.92 0.44 -1.78
CA VAL A 121 12.02 0.60 -3.24
C VAL A 121 12.86 1.84 -3.58
N GLU A 122 12.55 2.98 -2.95
CA GLU A 122 13.25 4.25 -3.15
C GLU A 122 14.76 4.09 -3.00
N GLN A 123 15.22 3.50 -1.88
CA GLN A 123 16.63 3.28 -1.59
C GLN A 123 17.33 2.46 -2.68
N ARG A 124 16.67 1.44 -3.24
CA ARG A 124 17.26 0.55 -4.25
C ARG A 124 17.26 1.15 -5.65
N THR A 125 16.27 2.00 -5.94
CA THR A 125 16.19 2.71 -7.22
C THR A 125 17.08 3.95 -7.28
N ALA A 126 17.43 4.54 -6.12
CA ALA A 126 18.33 5.70 -6.03
C ALA A 126 19.82 5.34 -6.20
N THR A 127 20.19 4.08 -6.02
CA THR A 127 21.57 3.56 -6.18
C THR A 127 21.95 3.18 -7.61
N CYS A 128 21.21 3.65 -8.63
CA CYS A 128 21.50 3.39 -10.04
C CYS A 128 21.90 4.65 -10.79
#